data_AF-A0A2H0UE12-F1
#
_entry.id   AF-A0A2H0UE12-F1
#
_cell.length_a   1.000
_cell.length_b   1.000
_cell.length_c   1.000
_cell.angle_alpha   90.00
_cell.angle_beta   90.00
_cell.angle_gamma   90.00
#
_symmetry.space_group_name_H-M   'P 1'
#
loop_
_entity.id
_entity.type
_entity.pdbx_description
1 polymer ?
#
loop_
_entity_poly.entity_id
_entity_poly.type
_entity_poly.pdbx_seq_one_letter_code
_entity_poly.pdbx_strand_id
1 'polypeptide(L)'
;MFAHEVGVAKVHEYCSYEKAKDEIGKECEELYWKWIKHMISDSVACMNTYVILHNVRSAHNVGSAFRTADGAGVSKIFLTGYTPAPIDRFGRVVPEILKTSLGATKSVEWEASENIEDIFTRLKAEGVTLVAVEQTEHSIDYKTFTPNGDVAYIFGNEIDGVPKDVCSAADVVIDIPMNGVKESLNVSVTVGIILFR
;
A
#
# COMPACT_ATOMS: atom_id res chain seq x y z
N MET A 1 -2.12 23.48 2.97
CA MET A 1 -3.00 23.93 4.07
C MET A 1 -4.44 23.46 3.86
N PHE A 2 -5.03 23.62 2.67
CA PHE A 2 -6.37 23.10 2.36
C PHE A 2 -6.54 21.56 2.45
N ALA A 3 -5.64 20.76 1.87
CA ALA A 3 -5.77 19.29 1.90
C ALA A 3 -5.74 18.68 3.32
N HIS A 4 -5.04 19.33 4.26
CA HIS A 4 -4.92 18.87 5.65
C HIS A 4 -6.20 19.16 6.46
N GLU A 5 -6.89 20.27 6.20
CA GLU A 5 -8.19 20.58 6.83
C GLU A 5 -9.30 19.62 6.35
N VAL A 6 -9.30 19.25 5.07
CA VAL A 6 -10.24 18.25 4.54
C VAL A 6 -9.97 16.86 5.16
N GLY A 7 -8.71 16.48 5.37
CA GLY A 7 -8.35 15.22 6.02
C GLY A 7 -8.78 15.14 7.49
N VAL A 8 -8.61 16.22 8.25
CA VAL A 8 -9.00 16.27 9.68
C VAL A 8 -10.53 16.25 9.84
N ALA A 9 -11.27 16.93 8.96
CA ALA A 9 -12.73 16.87 8.92
C ALA A 9 -13.25 15.44 8.66
N LYS A 10 -12.61 14.71 7.74
CA LYS A 10 -12.95 13.31 7.39
C LYS A 10 -12.71 12.32 8.54
N VAL A 11 -11.64 12.50 9.33
CA VAL A 11 -11.38 11.67 10.52
C VAL A 11 -12.42 11.91 11.61
N HIS A 12 -12.87 13.15 11.80
CA HIS A 12 -13.95 13.49 12.72
C HIS A 12 -15.29 12.85 12.31
N GLU A 13 -15.57 12.79 11.01
CA GLU A 13 -16.78 12.18 10.46
C GLU A 13 -16.78 10.64 10.61
N TYR A 14 -15.63 9.99 10.36
CA TYR A 14 -15.44 8.55 10.62
C TYR A 14 -15.57 8.19 12.10
N CYS A 15 -14.99 8.99 12.99
CA CYS A 15 -15.09 8.80 14.45
C CYS A 15 -16.52 9.00 14.97
N SER A 16 -17.34 9.76 14.23
CA SER A 16 -18.77 9.93 14.49
C SER A 16 -19.59 8.73 13.98
N TYR A 17 -19.18 8.10 12.88
CA TYR A 17 -19.78 6.86 12.36
C TYR A 17 -19.58 5.64 13.26
N GLU A 18 -18.37 5.41 13.80
CA GLU A 18 -18.13 4.31 14.75
C GLU A 18 -19.03 4.40 16.00
N LYS A 19 -19.39 5.62 16.41
CA LYS A 19 -20.36 5.86 17.51
C LYS A 19 -21.81 5.63 17.10
N ALA A 20 -22.13 5.65 15.80
CA ALA A 20 -23.48 5.52 15.25
C ALA A 20 -23.76 4.13 14.67
N LYS A 21 -22.75 3.27 14.45
CA LYS A 21 -22.93 1.97 13.77
C LYS A 21 -23.83 0.99 14.54
N ASP A 22 -23.92 1.13 15.86
CA ASP A 22 -24.81 0.31 16.68
C ASP A 22 -26.31 0.60 16.43
N GLU A 23 -26.63 1.71 15.76
CA GLU A 23 -27.99 2.16 15.44
C GLU A 23 -28.38 1.96 13.97
N ILE A 24 -27.42 1.63 13.09
CA ILE A 24 -27.60 1.67 11.63
C ILE A 24 -27.61 0.22 11.08
N GLY A 25 -28.70 -0.18 10.42
CA GLY A 25 -28.83 -1.51 9.79
C GLY A 25 -27.90 -1.71 8.58
N LYS A 26 -27.62 -2.98 8.23
CA LYS A 26 -26.66 -3.39 7.17
C LYS A 26 -26.80 -2.66 5.84
N GLU A 27 -28.03 -2.34 5.43
CA GLU A 27 -28.31 -1.65 4.15
C GLU A 27 -27.86 -0.18 4.18
N CYS A 28 -27.98 0.49 5.33
CA CYS A 28 -27.47 1.84 5.52
C CYS A 28 -25.94 1.88 5.67
N GLU A 29 -25.32 0.83 6.22
CA GLU A 29 -23.86 0.67 6.22
C GLU A 29 -23.31 0.62 4.79
N GLU A 30 -23.90 -0.18 3.92
CA GLU A 30 -23.48 -0.32 2.52
C GLU A 30 -23.63 0.98 1.73
N LEU A 31 -24.73 1.72 1.94
CA LEU A 31 -24.96 3.04 1.36
C LEU A 31 -24.00 4.11 1.88
N TYR A 32 -23.65 4.08 3.16
CA TYR A 32 -22.68 5.01 3.76
C TYR A 32 -21.29 4.82 3.17
N TRP A 33 -20.82 3.56 3.06
CA TRP A 33 -19.54 3.26 2.41
C TRP A 33 -19.53 3.66 0.93
N LYS A 34 -20.64 3.45 0.23
CA LYS A 34 -20.81 3.90 -1.16
C LYS A 34 -20.75 5.42 -1.29
N TRP A 35 -21.37 6.14 -0.36
CA TRP A 35 -21.35 7.61 -0.31
C TRP A 35 -19.96 8.15 0.02
N ILE A 36 -19.26 7.58 1.00
CA ILE A 36 -17.86 7.95 1.32
C ILE A 36 -16.94 7.73 0.11
N LYS A 37 -17.06 6.59 -0.58
CA LYS A 37 -16.26 6.30 -1.79
C LYS A 37 -16.52 7.34 -2.89
N HIS A 38 -17.77 7.73 -3.10
CA HIS A 38 -18.14 8.75 -4.09
C HIS A 38 -17.61 10.14 -3.71
N MET A 39 -17.71 10.51 -2.43
CA MET A 39 -17.24 11.82 -1.95
C MET A 39 -15.70 11.94 -1.96
N ILE A 40 -14.98 10.84 -1.73
CA ILE A 40 -13.52 10.76 -1.88
C ILE A 40 -13.12 10.96 -3.35
N SER A 41 -13.86 10.34 -4.29
CA SER A 41 -13.63 10.43 -5.74
C SER A 41 -13.80 11.85 -6.30
N ASP A 42 -14.77 12.61 -5.81
CA ASP A 42 -15.21 13.83 -6.49
C ASP A 42 -14.49 15.12 -6.04
N SER A 43 -13.65 15.07 -5.00
CA SER A 43 -13.21 16.29 -4.30
C SER A 43 -11.76 16.74 -4.56
N VAL A 44 -10.92 15.92 -5.18
CA VAL A 44 -9.55 16.24 -5.64
C VAL A 44 -9.26 15.23 -6.75
N ALA A 45 -8.50 15.56 -7.80
CA ALA A 45 -7.83 14.52 -8.57
C ALA A 45 -6.85 13.80 -7.62
N CYS A 46 -7.36 12.84 -6.84
CA CYS A 46 -6.61 12.13 -5.83
C CYS A 46 -5.73 11.13 -6.57
N MET A 47 -4.44 11.40 -6.61
CA MET A 47 -3.45 10.46 -7.12
C MET A 47 -3.63 9.13 -6.38
N ASN A 48 -3.87 8.05 -7.13
CA ASN A 48 -3.94 6.73 -6.54
C ASN A 48 -2.53 6.30 -6.14
N THR A 49 -2.42 5.79 -4.92
CA THR A 49 -1.20 5.17 -4.44
C THR A 49 -1.43 3.67 -4.34
N TYR A 50 -0.53 2.91 -4.93
CA TYR A 50 -0.50 1.46 -4.90
C TYR A 50 0.75 0.97 -4.18
N VAL A 51 0.65 -0.22 -3.59
CA VAL A 51 1.78 -0.91 -2.98
C VAL A 51 1.93 -2.28 -3.62
N ILE A 52 3.15 -2.64 -4.02
CA ILE A 52 3.48 -3.97 -4.51
C ILE A 52 4.44 -4.61 -3.51
N LEU A 53 4.01 -5.69 -2.87
CA LEU A 53 4.86 -6.53 -2.03
C LEU A 53 5.33 -7.72 -2.85
N HIS A 54 6.54 -7.65 -3.38
CA HIS A 54 7.12 -8.66 -4.24
C HIS A 54 8.03 -9.59 -3.45
N ASN A 55 7.71 -10.88 -3.43
CA ASN A 55 8.51 -11.91 -2.74
C ASN A 55 8.77 -11.60 -1.24
N VAL A 56 7.87 -10.85 -0.59
CA VAL A 56 7.91 -10.60 0.86
C VAL A 56 7.47 -11.88 1.55
N ARG A 57 8.36 -12.50 2.34
CA ARG A 57 8.07 -13.83 2.89
C ARG A 57 7.24 -13.78 4.16
N SER A 58 7.44 -12.77 5.00
CA SER A 58 6.84 -12.70 6.32
C SER A 58 5.37 -12.29 6.27
N ALA A 59 4.47 -13.19 6.66
CA ALA A 59 3.06 -12.89 6.85
C ALA A 59 2.82 -11.77 7.88
N HIS A 60 3.69 -11.63 8.88
CA HIS A 60 3.66 -10.50 9.81
C HIS A 60 3.91 -9.18 9.08
N ASN A 61 4.97 -9.10 8.27
CA ASN A 61 5.30 -7.89 7.52
C ASN A 61 4.18 -7.53 6.54
N VAL A 62 3.59 -8.51 5.86
CA VAL A 62 2.45 -8.31 4.96
C VAL A 62 1.27 -7.70 5.73
N GLY A 63 0.85 -8.29 6.86
CA GLY A 63 -0.26 -7.73 7.62
C GLY A 63 0.04 -6.36 8.23
N SER A 64 1.28 -6.10 8.66
CA SER A 64 1.70 -4.74 9.05
C SER A 64 1.64 -3.75 7.89
N ALA A 65 2.04 -4.14 6.68
CA ALA A 65 1.94 -3.30 5.49
C ALA A 65 0.48 -2.98 5.14
N PHE A 66 -0.44 -3.95 5.25
CA PHE A 66 -1.89 -3.70 5.11
C PHE A 66 -2.38 -2.63 6.10
N ARG A 67 -1.99 -2.74 7.37
CA ARG A 67 -2.38 -1.77 8.40
C ARG A 67 -1.86 -0.36 8.11
N THR A 68 -0.60 -0.26 7.68
CA THR A 68 0.01 1.02 7.28
C THR A 68 -0.67 1.60 6.04
N ALA A 69 -0.94 0.76 5.05
CA ALA A 69 -1.59 1.13 3.79
C ALA A 69 -3.00 1.69 4.01
N ASP A 70 -3.78 1.08 4.91
CA ASP A 70 -5.09 1.59 5.34
C ASP A 70 -4.97 3.00 5.93
N GLY A 71 -4.06 3.20 6.88
CA GLY A 71 -3.82 4.50 7.49
C GLY A 71 -3.30 5.58 6.52
N ALA A 72 -2.61 5.17 5.45
CA ALA A 72 -2.07 6.05 4.41
C ALA A 72 -3.07 6.31 3.26
N GLY A 73 -4.22 5.64 3.22
CA GLY A 73 -5.19 5.76 2.12
C GLY A 73 -4.72 5.14 0.81
N VAL A 74 -3.93 4.06 0.87
CA VAL A 74 -3.50 3.29 -0.31
C VAL A 74 -4.72 2.67 -0.99
N SER A 75 -4.82 2.84 -2.31
CA SER A 75 -5.94 2.36 -3.11
C SER A 75 -5.96 0.84 -3.21
N LYS A 76 -4.81 0.21 -3.46
CA LYS A 76 -4.71 -1.25 -3.60
C LYS A 76 -3.30 -1.80 -3.30
N ILE A 77 -3.25 -3.00 -2.72
CA ILE A 77 -2.02 -3.77 -2.52
C ILE A 77 -1.95 -4.96 -3.48
N PHE A 78 -0.86 -5.07 -4.22
CA PHE A 78 -0.54 -6.23 -5.04
C PHE A 78 0.45 -7.13 -4.31
N LEU A 79 0.10 -8.39 -4.12
CA LEU A 79 0.94 -9.40 -3.50
C LEU A 79 1.50 -10.28 -4.62
N THR A 80 2.80 -10.18 -4.91
CA THR A 80 3.37 -10.83 -6.09
C THR A 80 4.44 -11.87 -5.77
N GLY A 81 4.60 -12.83 -6.67
CA GLY A 81 5.51 -13.95 -6.47
C GLY A 81 5.02 -14.88 -5.37
N TYR A 82 5.89 -15.19 -4.40
CA TYR A 82 5.53 -16.06 -3.26
C TYR A 82 5.03 -15.31 -2.01
N THR A 83 4.74 -14.00 -2.12
CA THR A 83 4.20 -13.22 -1.00
C THR A 83 2.88 -13.84 -0.48
N PRO A 84 2.75 -14.12 0.83
CA PRO A 84 1.54 -14.71 1.36
C PRO A 84 0.37 -13.74 1.28
N ALA A 85 -0.78 -14.23 0.83
CA ALA A 85 -2.03 -13.47 0.77
C ALA A 85 -2.89 -13.66 2.03
N PRO A 86 -3.82 -12.72 2.34
CA PRO A 86 -4.76 -12.87 3.47
C PRO A 86 -5.54 -14.19 3.44
N ILE A 87 -5.79 -14.71 2.24
CA ILE A 87 -6.40 -16.02 1.97
C ILE A 87 -5.39 -16.85 1.18
N ASP A 88 -5.06 -18.05 1.66
CA ASP A 88 -4.15 -18.97 0.98
C ASP A 88 -4.80 -19.61 -0.26
N ARG A 89 -4.00 -20.33 -1.06
CA ARG A 89 -4.46 -21.03 -2.28
C ARG A 89 -5.55 -22.08 -2.05
N PHE A 90 -5.84 -22.45 -0.79
CA PHE A 90 -6.88 -23.40 -0.42
C PHE A 90 -8.11 -22.69 0.19
N GLY A 91 -8.18 -21.37 0.11
CA GLY A 91 -9.30 -20.58 0.63
C GLY A 91 -9.25 -20.37 2.16
N ARG A 92 -8.11 -20.62 2.81
CA ARG A 92 -7.98 -20.50 4.27
C ARG A 92 -7.39 -19.16 4.65
N VAL A 93 -7.94 -18.55 5.70
CA VAL A 93 -7.41 -17.30 6.28
C VAL A 93 -6.03 -17.55 6.88
N VAL A 94 -5.07 -16.68 6.57
CA VAL A 94 -3.73 -16.70 7.17
C VAL A 94 -3.77 -15.96 8.52
N PRO A 95 -3.67 -16.65 9.67
CA PRO A 95 -3.93 -16.03 10.98
C PRO A 95 -2.96 -14.90 11.33
N GLU A 96 -1.72 -14.97 10.87
CA GLU A 96 -0.68 -13.98 11.17
C GLU A 96 -0.95 -12.64 10.45
N ILE A 97 -1.38 -12.68 9.19
CA ILE A 97 -1.82 -11.48 8.45
C ILE A 97 -3.05 -10.89 9.11
N LEU A 98 -4.04 -11.72 9.48
CA LEU A 98 -5.24 -11.24 10.17
C LEU A 98 -4.91 -10.53 11.49
N LYS A 99 -4.03 -11.13 12.29
CA LYS A 99 -3.63 -10.60 13.60
C LYS A 99 -2.90 -9.26 13.49
N THR A 100 -2.04 -9.09 12.50
CA THR A 100 -1.18 -7.90 12.36
C THR A 100 -1.85 -6.77 11.58
N SER A 101 -2.72 -7.10 10.63
CA SER A 101 -3.50 -6.12 9.85
C SER A 101 -4.63 -5.45 10.63
N LEU A 102 -5.12 -6.08 11.70
CA LEU A 102 -6.24 -5.58 12.52
C LEU A 102 -7.49 -5.21 11.69
N GLY A 103 -7.78 -5.98 10.64
CA GLY A 103 -8.96 -5.79 9.79
C GLY A 103 -8.70 -4.97 8.53
N ALA A 104 -7.51 -4.38 8.35
CA ALA A 104 -7.15 -3.59 7.17
C ALA A 104 -7.24 -4.36 5.84
N THR A 105 -7.20 -5.69 5.88
CA THR A 105 -7.43 -6.55 4.69
C THR A 105 -8.86 -6.48 4.14
N LYS A 106 -9.79 -5.87 4.88
CA LYS A 106 -11.18 -5.64 4.46
C LYS A 106 -11.42 -4.25 3.87
N SER A 107 -10.62 -3.26 4.25
CA SER A 107 -10.76 -1.87 3.82
C SER A 107 -9.86 -1.55 2.63
N VAL A 108 -8.65 -2.12 2.60
CA VAL A 108 -7.71 -1.95 1.49
C VAL A 108 -7.94 -3.04 0.45
N GLU A 109 -8.20 -2.64 -0.80
CA GLU A 109 -8.30 -3.61 -1.89
C GLU A 109 -6.98 -4.33 -2.09
N TRP A 110 -7.03 -5.60 -2.49
CA TRP A 110 -5.82 -6.34 -2.79
C TRP A 110 -6.06 -7.43 -3.83
N GLU A 111 -5.00 -7.82 -4.52
CA GLU A 111 -4.98 -9.01 -5.36
C GLU A 111 -3.62 -9.71 -5.25
N ALA A 112 -3.60 -11.02 -5.51
CA ALA A 112 -2.39 -11.82 -5.57
C ALA A 112 -2.12 -12.25 -7.01
N SER A 113 -0.86 -12.19 -7.43
CA SER A 113 -0.40 -12.65 -8.75
C SER A 113 0.93 -13.39 -8.62
N GLU A 114 1.10 -14.50 -9.33
CA GLU A 114 2.39 -15.19 -9.34
C GLU A 114 3.46 -14.37 -10.07
N ASN A 115 3.07 -13.67 -11.14
CA ASN A 115 3.98 -12.87 -11.96
C ASN A 115 3.77 -11.37 -11.70
N ILE A 116 4.87 -10.64 -11.49
CA ILE A 116 4.85 -9.19 -11.28
C ILE A 116 4.71 -8.44 -12.60
N GLU A 117 5.15 -9.04 -13.70
CA GLU A 117 5.13 -8.50 -15.06
C GLU A 117 3.70 -8.22 -15.53
N ASP A 118 2.75 -9.06 -15.13
CA ASP A 118 1.32 -8.88 -15.41
C ASP A 118 0.78 -7.61 -14.72
N ILE A 119 1.23 -7.35 -13.48
CA ILE A 119 0.88 -6.15 -12.72
C ILE A 119 1.53 -4.92 -13.35
N PHE A 120 2.81 -5.01 -13.72
CA PHE A 120 3.54 -3.91 -14.36
C PHE A 120 2.89 -3.52 -15.69
N THR A 121 2.52 -4.51 -16.51
CA THR A 121 1.87 -4.27 -17.80
C THR A 121 0.56 -3.52 -17.63
N ARG A 122 -0.29 -3.92 -16.67
CA ARG A 122 -1.56 -3.27 -16.37
C ARG A 122 -1.37 -1.84 -15.86
N LEU A 123 -0.53 -1.67 -14.84
CA LEU A 123 -0.29 -0.35 -14.22
C LEU A 123 0.33 0.63 -15.22
N LYS A 124 1.27 0.19 -16.07
CA LYS A 124 1.83 1.05 -17.13
C LYS A 124 0.79 1.43 -18.18
N ALA A 125 -0.11 0.52 -18.55
CA ALA A 125 -1.21 0.84 -19.48
C ALA A 125 -2.19 1.87 -18.90
N GLU A 126 -2.30 1.92 -17.57
CA GLU A 126 -3.11 2.90 -16.83
C GLU A 126 -2.36 4.22 -16.56
N GLY A 127 -1.08 4.33 -16.96
CA GLY A 127 -0.26 5.53 -16.75
C GLY A 127 0.28 5.69 -15.33
N VAL A 128 0.29 4.61 -14.54
CA VAL A 128 0.82 4.59 -13.17
C VAL A 128 2.35 4.54 -13.20
N THR A 129 3.00 5.41 -12.41
CA THR A 129 4.46 5.42 -12.27
C THR A 129 4.93 4.31 -11.34
N LEU A 130 5.82 3.43 -11.79
CA LEU A 130 6.39 2.35 -11.00
C LEU A 130 7.67 2.80 -10.29
N VAL A 131 7.70 2.68 -8.96
CA VAL A 131 8.79 3.16 -8.12
C VAL A 131 9.34 2.03 -7.24
N ALA A 132 10.50 1.49 -7.58
CA ALA A 132 11.16 0.48 -6.77
C ALA A 132 11.82 1.13 -5.54
N VAL A 133 11.59 0.56 -4.35
CA VAL A 133 12.21 1.01 -3.10
C VAL A 133 13.35 0.07 -2.79
N GLU A 134 14.54 0.39 -3.29
CA GLU A 134 15.74 -0.44 -3.17
C GLU A 134 17.02 0.39 -3.26
N GLN A 135 18.04 -0.01 -2.51
CA GLN A 135 19.38 0.57 -2.60
C GLN A 135 20.11 0.00 -3.82
N THR A 136 20.36 0.84 -4.81
CA THR A 136 21.13 0.46 -6.01
C THR A 136 22.13 1.57 -6.35
N GLU A 137 23.09 1.29 -7.24
CA GLU A 137 24.05 2.32 -7.71
C GLU A 137 23.38 3.51 -8.43
N HIS A 138 22.10 3.36 -8.83
CA HIS A 138 21.34 4.36 -9.59
C HIS A 138 20.09 4.83 -8.85
N SER A 139 19.91 4.45 -7.59
CA SER A 139 18.79 4.96 -6.79
C SER A 139 19.00 6.44 -6.44
N ILE A 140 17.89 7.14 -6.26
CA ILE A 140 17.89 8.51 -5.74
C ILE A 140 17.33 8.51 -4.31
N ASP A 141 17.77 9.46 -3.49
CA ASP A 141 17.19 9.64 -2.16
C ASP A 141 15.68 9.81 -2.29
N TYR A 142 14.92 8.97 -1.59
CA TYR A 142 13.46 8.99 -1.59
C TYR A 142 12.93 10.41 -1.41
N LYS A 143 13.55 11.24 -0.56
CA LYS A 143 13.16 12.63 -0.28
C LYS A 143 13.17 13.57 -1.47
N THR A 144 13.84 13.21 -2.55
CA THR A 144 13.95 14.01 -3.77
C THR A 144 12.90 13.64 -4.82
N PHE A 145 12.30 12.45 -4.71
CA PHE A 145 11.27 11.99 -5.62
C PHE A 145 9.89 12.48 -5.19
N THR A 146 9.14 13.13 -6.07
CA THR A 146 7.74 13.50 -5.82
C THR A 146 6.89 12.91 -6.93
N PRO A 147 5.92 12.03 -6.64
CA PRO A 147 5.05 11.48 -7.67
C PRO A 147 4.21 12.60 -8.31
N ASN A 148 3.98 12.49 -9.61
CA ASN A 148 3.14 13.40 -10.39
C ASN A 148 2.08 12.58 -11.13
N GLY A 149 1.00 12.24 -10.42
CA GLY A 149 0.01 11.26 -10.87
C GLY A 149 0.02 9.98 -10.03
N ASP A 150 -0.67 8.96 -10.52
CA ASP A 150 -0.80 7.67 -9.85
C ASP A 150 0.57 6.98 -9.74
N VAL A 151 0.84 6.35 -8.59
CA VAL A 151 2.14 5.77 -8.27
C VAL A 151 1.99 4.41 -7.62
N ALA A 152 2.88 3.47 -7.99
CA ALA A 152 2.99 2.18 -7.35
C ALA A 152 4.39 1.99 -6.75
N TYR A 153 4.47 1.84 -5.43
CA TYR A 153 5.72 1.58 -4.72
C TYR A 153 5.97 0.08 -4.60
N ILE A 154 7.13 -0.38 -5.06
CA ILE A 154 7.53 -1.79 -5.03
C ILE A 154 8.50 -2.02 -3.87
N PHE A 155 8.15 -2.97 -3.00
CA PHE A 155 8.98 -3.43 -1.89
C PHE A 155 9.32 -4.90 -2.08
N GLY A 156 10.55 -5.27 -1.74
CA GLY A 156 11.12 -6.58 -2.03
C GLY A 156 11.22 -7.51 -0.82
N ASN A 157 11.89 -8.64 -1.07
CA ASN A 157 12.19 -9.66 -0.07
C ASN A 157 13.03 -9.11 1.08
N GLU A 158 12.86 -9.65 2.30
CA GLU A 158 13.57 -9.17 3.49
C GLU A 158 15.09 -9.38 3.47
N ILE A 159 15.58 -10.31 2.64
CA ILE A 159 16.99 -10.66 2.52
C ILE A 159 17.53 -10.18 1.17
N ASP A 160 16.87 -10.56 0.08
CA ASP A 160 17.36 -10.33 -1.27
C ASP A 160 16.92 -8.97 -1.86
N GLY A 161 16.01 -8.28 -1.18
CA GLY A 161 15.48 -7.00 -1.66
C GLY A 161 14.59 -7.13 -2.88
N VAL A 162 14.49 -6.05 -3.66
CA VAL A 162 13.83 -6.01 -4.96
C VAL A 162 14.79 -6.58 -6.02
N PRO A 163 14.39 -7.62 -6.78
CA PRO A 163 15.23 -8.20 -7.82
C PRO A 163 15.68 -7.18 -8.87
N LYS A 164 16.88 -7.37 -9.43
CA LYS A 164 17.50 -6.41 -10.37
C LYS A 164 16.67 -6.19 -11.64
N ASP A 165 16.05 -7.23 -12.15
CA ASP A 165 15.12 -7.20 -13.29
C ASP A 165 13.86 -6.38 -12.96
N VAL A 166 13.31 -6.53 -11.74
CA VAL A 166 12.20 -5.70 -11.25
C VAL A 166 12.61 -4.23 -11.12
N CYS A 167 13.77 -3.94 -10.54
CA CYS A 167 14.32 -2.57 -10.49
C CYS A 167 14.54 -1.98 -11.89
N SER A 168 15.02 -2.79 -12.85
CA SER A 168 15.24 -2.35 -14.23
C SER A 168 13.94 -2.08 -14.99
N ALA A 169 12.84 -2.72 -14.58
CA ALA A 169 11.53 -2.51 -15.17
C ALA A 169 10.72 -1.38 -14.51
N ALA A 170 11.14 -0.90 -13.33
CA ALA A 170 10.58 0.28 -12.67
C ALA A 170 10.97 1.57 -13.40
N ASP A 171 10.14 2.61 -13.28
CA ASP A 171 10.41 3.90 -13.90
C ASP A 171 11.40 4.73 -13.08
N VAL A 172 11.38 4.56 -11.75
CA VAL A 172 12.31 5.19 -10.80
C VAL A 172 12.71 4.17 -9.73
N VAL A 173 13.96 4.25 -9.28
CA VAL A 173 14.43 3.53 -8.08
C VAL A 173 14.77 4.56 -7.01
N ILE A 174 14.18 4.42 -5.83
CA ILE A 174 14.43 5.28 -4.67
C ILE A 174 15.00 4.48 -3.52
N ASP A 175 15.82 5.12 -2.69
CA ASP A 175 16.36 4.51 -1.48
C ASP A 175 16.18 5.40 -0.25
N ILE A 176 16.25 4.78 0.93
CA ILE A 176 16.29 5.46 2.22
C ILE A 176 17.75 5.45 2.70
N PRO A 177 18.42 6.61 2.80
CA PRO A 177 19.81 6.65 3.24
C PRO A 177 20.02 6.06 4.64
N MET A 178 20.91 5.07 4.74
CA MET A 178 21.26 4.40 6.00
C MET A 178 22.47 5.09 6.65
N ASN A 179 22.23 5.81 7.75
CA ASN A 179 23.29 6.56 8.47
C ASN A 179 23.96 5.75 9.60
N GLY A 180 23.74 4.43 9.65
CA GLY A 180 24.22 3.56 10.72
C GLY A 180 24.96 2.33 10.20
N VAL A 181 25.20 1.37 11.08
CA VAL A 181 25.91 0.12 10.75
C VAL A 181 25.02 -0.88 9.99
N LYS A 182 23.69 -0.74 10.11
CA LYS A 182 22.74 -1.63 9.43
C LYS A 182 22.55 -1.19 8.00
N GLU A 183 22.50 -2.17 7.11
CA GLU A 183 22.42 -1.98 5.66
C GLU A 183 20.99 -1.74 5.19
N SER A 184 19.98 -2.06 6.00
CA SER A 184 18.57 -1.87 5.63
C SER A 184 17.66 -1.70 6.85
N LEU A 185 16.43 -1.28 6.58
CA LEU A 185 15.31 -1.27 7.51
C LEU A 185 14.42 -2.49 7.30
N ASN A 186 13.63 -2.84 8.31
CA ASN A 186 12.55 -3.82 8.14
C ASN A 186 11.54 -3.30 7.09
N VAL A 187 11.12 -4.17 6.17
CA VAL A 187 10.23 -3.80 5.05
C VAL A 187 8.94 -3.11 5.51
N SER A 188 8.32 -3.51 6.63
CA SER A 188 7.11 -2.85 7.13
C SER A 188 7.37 -1.43 7.63
N VAL A 189 8.58 -1.16 8.15
CA VAL A 189 9.02 0.19 8.52
C VAL A 189 9.29 1.02 7.27
N THR A 190 9.95 0.45 6.27
CA THR A 190 10.19 1.09 4.96
C THR A 190 8.88 1.50 4.31
N VAL A 191 7.87 0.62 4.28
CA VAL A 191 6.51 0.93 3.79
C VAL A 191 5.94 2.15 4.51
N GLY A 192 6.03 2.21 5.84
CA GLY A 192 5.56 3.37 6.61
C GLY A 192 6.28 4.68 6.27
N ILE A 193 7.60 4.64 6.12
CA ILE A 193 8.40 5.84 5.79
C ILE A 193 8.04 6.37 4.40
N ILE A 194 7.88 5.48 3.42
CA ILE A 194 7.58 5.88 2.03
C ILE A 194 6.14 6.42 1.92
N LEU A 195 5.17 5.79 2.58
CA LEU A 195 3.76 6.17 2.44
C LEU A 195 3.35 7.43 3.21
N PHE A 196 4.01 7.76 4.32
CA PHE A 196 3.70 8.93 5.15
C PHE A 196 4.61 10.14 4.89
N ARG A 197 5.16 10.22 3.69
CA ARG A 197 6.02 11.33 3.28
C ARG A 197 5.23 12.49 2.67
#